data_AF-A0A841TQ94-F1
#
_entry.id   AF-A0A841TQ94-F1
#
_cell.length_a   1.000
_cell.length_b   1.000
_cell.length_c   1.000
_cell.angle_alpha   90.00
_cell.angle_beta   90.00
_cell.angle_gamma   90.00
#
_symmetry.space_group_name_H-M   'P 1'
#
loop_
_entity.id
_entity.type
_entity.pdbx_description
1 polymer ?
#
loop_
_entity_poly.entity_id
_entity_poly.type
_entity_poly.pdbx_seq_one_letter_code
_entity_poly.pdbx_strand_id
1 'polypeptide(L)'
;MCTIGALAYEDETGRLRVFGFKNADNPPVGYWHGTAGGGDGGFRSLAFGLLAQTGINAGLNERGLLVVSSYFGCEDPSESEGPAEPGGGFRSGDIRGRVQAEALARCETAADALVLLQERFEEAEERSIGGSHILADKDGGLYAFEHHRGHTAWQDASLAGWAARSNQAFGLFAAAQARQRDEIVRDRTIRLRTAELRLDALARRRPPGEEAIAELRSLLASHAPDGGGAVGSICAHGAVHGRSNAPLPHDTVSSMIWDVTEGKMHYTLGQPCRSEWRTATLSGKGIYDAVFL
;
A
#
# COMPACT_ATOMS: atom_id res chain seq x y z
N MET A 1 8.27 2.91 -2.58
CA MET A 1 7.96 1.48 -2.80
C MET A 1 7.24 0.90 -1.62
N CYS A 2 6.56 -0.24 -1.82
CA CYS A 2 5.75 -0.83 -0.76
C CYS A 2 5.60 -2.34 -0.89
N THR A 3 5.28 -2.99 0.23
CA THR A 3 4.50 -4.23 0.27
C THR A 3 3.15 -3.90 0.89
N ILE A 4 2.05 -4.28 0.25
CA ILE A 4 0.68 -3.95 0.64
C ILE A 4 -0.21 -5.19 0.59
N GLY A 5 -1.32 -5.16 1.29
CA GLY A 5 -2.29 -6.24 1.22
C GLY A 5 -3.53 -6.00 2.06
N ALA A 6 -4.49 -6.89 1.92
CA ALA A 6 -5.68 -6.97 2.74
C ALA A 6 -6.10 -8.42 2.98
N LEU A 7 -6.85 -8.62 4.05
CA LEU A 7 -7.33 -9.90 4.55
C LEU A 7 -8.78 -9.72 5.04
N ALA A 8 -9.67 -10.60 4.62
CA ALA A 8 -11.07 -10.66 5.02
C ALA A 8 -11.43 -12.11 5.35
N TYR A 9 -11.94 -12.36 6.56
CA TYR A 9 -12.44 -13.67 6.96
C TYR A 9 -13.47 -13.55 8.08
N GLU A 10 -14.34 -14.55 8.21
CA GLU A 10 -15.18 -14.71 9.40
C GLU A 10 -14.38 -15.48 10.47
N ASP A 11 -14.29 -14.90 11.68
CA ASP A 11 -13.68 -15.58 12.82
C ASP A 11 -14.57 -16.73 13.35
N GLU A 12 -14.09 -17.46 14.35
CA GLU A 12 -14.83 -18.59 14.94
C GLU A 12 -16.19 -18.20 15.54
N THR A 13 -16.44 -16.91 15.79
CA THR A 13 -17.72 -16.39 16.29
C THR A 13 -18.68 -16.00 15.17
N GLY A 14 -18.28 -16.17 13.91
CA GLY A 14 -19.03 -15.72 12.73
C GLY A 14 -18.94 -14.23 12.50
N ARG A 15 -18.03 -13.52 13.18
CA ARG A 15 -17.82 -12.09 12.97
C ARG A 15 -16.84 -11.88 11.82
N LEU A 16 -17.26 -11.14 10.81
CA LEU A 16 -16.39 -10.70 9.73
C LEU A 16 -15.27 -9.80 10.30
N ARG A 17 -14.04 -10.10 9.90
CA ARG A 17 -12.82 -9.37 10.21
C ARG A 17 -12.17 -8.95 8.91
N VAL A 18 -11.87 -7.66 8.80
CA VAL A 18 -11.21 -7.09 7.63
C VAL A 18 -10.01 -6.25 8.07
N PHE A 19 -8.85 -6.58 7.52
CA PHE A 19 -7.58 -5.92 7.79
C PHE A 19 -6.92 -5.46 6.51
N GLY A 20 -6.23 -4.33 6.58
CA GLY A 20 -5.34 -3.81 5.55
C GLY A 20 -3.94 -3.63 6.09
N PHE A 21 -2.91 -3.70 5.24
CA PHE A 21 -1.56 -3.33 5.65
C PHE A 21 -0.76 -2.66 4.54
N LYS A 22 0.25 -1.91 4.97
CA LYS A 22 1.26 -1.31 4.10
C LYS A 22 2.59 -1.18 4.81
N ASN A 23 3.65 -1.53 4.10
CA ASN A 23 5.00 -1.10 4.41
C ASN A 23 5.43 -0.02 3.43
N ALA A 24 5.82 1.16 3.91
CA ALA A 24 6.24 2.28 3.08
C ALA A 24 7.77 2.36 3.05
N ASP A 25 8.38 1.98 1.93
CA ASP A 25 9.83 2.01 1.73
C ASP A 25 10.21 3.19 0.83
N ASN A 26 10.98 4.12 1.35
CA ASN A 26 11.41 5.31 0.61
C ASN A 26 12.85 5.69 0.97
N PRO A 27 13.55 6.43 0.09
CA PRO A 27 14.65 7.27 0.53
C PRO A 27 14.17 8.27 1.58
N PRO A 28 15.09 8.99 2.27
CA PRO A 28 14.72 10.04 3.22
C PRO A 28 13.65 10.97 2.64
N VAL A 29 12.48 10.98 3.28
CA VAL A 29 11.30 11.75 2.86
C VAL A 29 10.42 12.01 4.07
N GLY A 30 9.88 13.21 4.17
CA GLY A 30 8.88 13.51 5.19
C GLY A 30 7.56 12.80 4.91
N TYR A 31 6.89 12.37 5.97
CA TYR A 31 5.61 11.65 5.92
C TYR A 31 4.72 12.02 7.10
N TRP A 32 3.44 11.68 7.00
CA TRP A 32 2.47 11.95 8.05
C TRP A 32 1.46 10.81 8.22
N HIS A 33 0.94 10.72 9.44
CA HIS A 33 -0.19 9.90 9.84
C HIS A 33 -1.23 10.78 10.49
N GLY A 34 -2.50 10.58 10.17
CA GLY A 34 -3.55 11.29 10.89
C GLY A 34 -4.93 11.15 10.30
N THR A 35 -5.82 12.06 10.72
CA THR A 35 -7.15 12.19 10.15
C THR A 35 -7.14 13.13 8.95
N ALA A 36 -7.80 12.77 7.85
CA ALA A 36 -7.97 13.62 6.68
C ALA A 36 -9.45 13.62 6.23
N GLY A 37 -9.86 14.65 5.49
CA GLY A 37 -11.24 14.78 5.00
C GLY A 37 -12.23 15.35 6.04
N GLY A 38 -13.54 15.18 5.81
CA GLY A 38 -14.60 15.62 6.71
C GLY A 38 -15.15 17.05 6.52
N GLY A 39 -14.75 17.77 5.48
CA GLY A 39 -15.38 19.03 5.03
C GLY A 39 -16.50 18.78 4.01
N ASP A 40 -17.24 19.81 3.58
CA ASP A 40 -18.24 19.88 2.48
C ASP A 40 -18.92 18.56 2.01
N GLY A 41 -19.28 17.68 2.94
CA GLY A 41 -19.98 16.41 2.65
C GLY A 41 -19.10 15.19 2.33
N GLY A 42 -17.78 15.27 2.44
CA GLY A 42 -16.87 14.13 2.24
C GLY A 42 -16.57 13.36 3.53
N PHE A 43 -16.31 12.04 3.41
CA PHE A 43 -16.00 11.19 4.56
C PHE A 43 -14.65 11.52 5.22
N ARG A 44 -14.58 11.37 6.54
CA ARG A 44 -13.32 11.39 7.29
C ARG A 44 -12.56 10.08 7.13
N SER A 45 -11.23 10.15 7.13
CA SER A 45 -10.36 8.99 6.97
C SER A 45 -9.17 9.00 7.92
N LEU A 46 -8.77 7.82 8.39
CA LEU A 46 -7.43 7.56 8.93
C LEU A 46 -6.49 7.36 7.77
N ALA A 47 -5.45 8.18 7.67
CA ALA A 47 -4.65 8.28 6.47
C ALA A 47 -3.15 8.33 6.77
N PHE A 48 -2.40 7.90 5.76
CA PHE A 48 -0.97 8.07 5.63
C PHE A 48 -0.66 8.77 4.31
N GLY A 49 0.26 9.72 4.34
CA GLY A 49 0.76 10.40 3.15
C GLY A 49 2.24 10.75 3.21
N LEU A 50 2.86 10.85 2.04
CA LEU A 50 4.20 11.39 1.86
C LEU A 50 4.10 12.89 1.59
N LEU A 51 4.89 13.72 2.28
CA LEU A 51 4.82 15.19 2.13
C LEU A 51 5.16 15.67 0.71
N ALA A 52 5.92 14.87 -0.03
CA ALA A 52 6.28 15.17 -1.41
C ALA A 52 5.22 14.76 -2.44
N GLN A 53 4.06 14.25 -2.01
CA GLN A 53 2.95 13.83 -2.86
C GLN A 53 1.66 14.48 -2.40
N THR A 54 0.81 14.87 -3.35
CA THR A 54 -0.51 15.41 -3.03
C THR A 54 -1.49 14.28 -2.76
N GLY A 55 -2.25 14.37 -1.67
CA GLY A 55 -3.33 13.46 -1.32
C GLY A 55 -2.92 12.37 -0.33
N ILE A 56 -3.58 11.21 -0.41
CA ILE A 56 -3.47 10.12 0.57
C ILE A 56 -2.82 8.91 -0.10
N ASN A 57 -1.77 8.36 0.50
CA ASN A 57 -1.08 7.17 -0.02
C ASN A 57 -1.71 5.86 0.44
N ALA A 58 -2.35 5.86 1.59
CA ALA A 58 -3.18 4.76 2.08
C ALA A 58 -4.13 5.28 3.16
N GLY A 59 -5.33 4.73 3.27
CA GLY A 59 -6.25 5.13 4.32
C GLY A 59 -7.50 4.28 4.43
N LEU A 60 -8.24 4.53 5.50
CA LEU A 60 -9.51 3.91 5.87
C LEU A 60 -10.52 5.02 6.20
N ASN A 61 -11.64 5.08 5.49
CA ASN A 61 -12.68 6.07 5.75
C ASN A 61 -13.71 5.61 6.81
N GLU A 62 -14.54 6.54 7.29
CA GLU A 62 -15.54 6.27 8.31
C GLU A 62 -16.72 5.40 7.86
N ARG A 63 -16.82 5.11 6.55
CA ARG A 63 -17.78 4.15 6.00
C ARG A 63 -17.26 2.72 6.00
N GLY A 64 -15.96 2.54 6.26
CA GLY A 64 -15.30 1.23 6.28
C GLY A 64 -14.62 0.86 4.98
N LEU A 65 -14.35 1.82 4.08
CA LEU A 65 -13.55 1.60 2.88
C LEU A 65 -12.07 1.82 3.16
N LEU A 66 -11.27 0.81 2.88
CA LEU A 66 -9.81 0.81 2.87
C LEU A 66 -9.30 0.94 1.43
N VAL A 67 -8.34 1.85 1.23
CA VAL A 67 -7.60 2.01 -0.03
C VAL A 67 -6.10 2.09 0.27
N VAL A 68 -5.31 1.18 -0.30
CA VAL A 68 -3.85 1.13 -0.10
C VAL A 68 -3.16 0.98 -1.45
N SER A 69 -2.22 1.88 -1.79
CA SER A 69 -1.46 1.76 -3.05
C SER A 69 0.01 1.38 -2.87
N SER A 70 0.58 0.85 -3.95
CA SER A 70 2.00 0.74 -4.17
C SER A 70 2.35 1.27 -5.57
N TYR A 71 3.61 1.67 -5.77
CA TYR A 71 4.13 1.96 -7.10
C TYR A 71 4.58 0.66 -7.76
N PHE A 72 4.37 0.52 -9.06
CA PHE A 72 5.11 -0.45 -9.87
C PHE A 72 5.63 0.24 -11.12
N GLY A 73 6.87 -0.06 -11.48
CA GLY A 73 7.50 0.41 -12.72
C GLY A 73 7.73 -0.75 -13.67
N CYS A 74 7.52 -0.52 -14.96
CA CYS A 74 7.73 -1.51 -16.03
C CYS A 74 8.96 -1.22 -16.91
N GLU A 75 9.58 -0.06 -16.78
CA GLU A 75 10.82 0.30 -17.47
C GLU A 75 12.03 -0.17 -16.67
N ASP A 76 13.14 -0.55 -17.33
CA ASP A 76 14.39 -0.84 -16.63
C ASP A 76 14.92 0.47 -16.04
N PRO A 77 15.15 0.53 -14.71
CA PRO A 77 15.71 1.70 -14.04
C PRO A 77 16.99 2.27 -14.65
N SER A 78 17.81 1.47 -15.36
CA SER A 78 19.04 1.93 -15.99
C SER A 78 18.87 2.49 -17.41
N GLU A 79 17.71 2.31 -18.05
CA GLU A 79 17.47 2.74 -19.43
C GLU A 79 16.82 4.13 -19.54
N SER A 80 16.39 4.73 -18.42
CA SER A 80 15.90 6.10 -18.39
C SER A 80 17.06 7.11 -18.26
N GLU A 81 18.01 7.10 -19.21
CA GLU A 81 19.12 8.08 -19.34
C GLU A 81 18.67 9.36 -20.09
N GLY A 82 17.59 9.98 -19.62
CA GLY A 82 17.25 11.35 -20.02
C GLY A 82 17.53 12.31 -18.86
N PRO A 83 18.16 13.49 -19.09
CA PRO A 83 18.22 14.50 -18.04
C PRO A 83 16.77 14.85 -17.69
N ALA A 84 16.38 14.55 -16.44
CA ALA A 84 15.12 15.05 -15.91
C ALA A 84 15.14 16.57 -16.07
N GLU A 85 14.20 17.13 -16.83
CA GLU A 85 14.14 18.57 -17.00
C GLU A 85 14.13 19.24 -15.61
N PRO A 86 14.87 20.33 -15.41
CA PRO A 86 14.87 21.05 -14.16
C PRO A 86 13.46 21.59 -13.90
N GLY A 87 12.68 20.88 -13.09
CA GLY A 87 11.27 21.15 -12.79
C GLY A 87 10.29 20.02 -13.18
N GLY A 88 10.70 19.10 -14.05
CA GLY A 88 9.91 17.95 -14.49
C GLY A 88 10.26 16.67 -13.74
N GLY A 89 10.06 16.66 -12.42
CA GLY A 89 10.32 15.44 -11.64
C GLY A 89 9.42 14.30 -12.10
N PHE A 90 9.92 13.06 -12.02
CA PHE A 90 9.18 11.79 -12.15
C PHE A 90 7.83 11.74 -11.39
N ARG A 91 7.63 12.68 -10.46
CA ARG A 91 6.45 12.85 -9.59
C ARG A 91 5.42 13.85 -10.10
N SER A 92 5.72 14.66 -11.13
CA SER A 92 4.83 15.72 -11.65
C SER A 92 3.55 15.21 -12.31
N GLY A 93 3.45 13.90 -12.58
CA GLY A 93 2.24 13.20 -13.05
C GLY A 93 1.65 12.18 -12.08
N ASP A 94 2.17 12.05 -10.84
CA ASP A 94 1.67 11.04 -9.90
C ASP A 94 0.33 11.47 -9.27
N ILE A 95 -0.77 11.07 -9.89
CA ILE A 95 -2.13 11.41 -9.43
C ILE A 95 -2.68 10.42 -8.39
N ARG A 96 -1.95 9.35 -8.05
CA ARG A 96 -2.50 8.25 -7.22
C ARG A 96 -2.98 8.75 -5.87
N GLY A 97 -2.20 9.61 -5.21
CA GLY A 97 -2.58 10.17 -3.92
C GLY A 97 -3.89 10.94 -3.96
N ARG A 98 -4.13 11.70 -5.04
CA ARG A 98 -5.36 12.47 -5.25
C ARG A 98 -6.56 11.58 -5.54
N VAL A 99 -6.41 10.60 -6.44
CA VAL A 99 -7.49 9.67 -6.79
C VAL A 99 -7.90 8.83 -5.57
N GLN A 100 -6.95 8.35 -4.78
CA GLN A 100 -7.25 7.65 -3.53
C GLN A 100 -7.96 8.54 -2.51
N ALA A 101 -7.55 9.81 -2.39
CA ALA A 101 -8.24 10.75 -1.51
C ALA A 101 -9.69 11.00 -1.97
N GLU A 102 -9.94 11.08 -3.27
CA GLU A 102 -11.28 11.19 -3.84
C GLU A 102 -12.13 9.94 -3.52
N ALA A 103 -11.59 8.74 -3.74
CA ALA A 103 -12.26 7.49 -3.40
C ALA A 103 -12.62 7.43 -1.90
N LEU A 104 -11.65 7.73 -1.03
CA LEU A 104 -11.87 7.74 0.41
C LEU A 104 -12.90 8.78 0.85
N ALA A 105 -13.04 9.90 0.13
CA ALA A 105 -14.00 10.93 0.47
C ALA A 105 -15.43 10.65 -0.05
N ARG A 106 -15.59 9.84 -1.11
CA ARG A 106 -16.86 9.70 -1.84
C ARG A 106 -17.44 8.29 -1.87
N CYS A 107 -16.63 7.26 -1.71
CA CYS A 107 -17.05 5.86 -1.85
C CYS A 107 -17.28 5.21 -0.50
N GLU A 108 -18.27 4.33 -0.42
CA GLU A 108 -18.59 3.57 0.80
C GLU A 108 -18.06 2.14 0.73
N THR A 109 -18.03 1.56 -0.47
CA THR A 109 -17.65 0.17 -0.71
C THR A 109 -16.42 0.06 -1.59
N ALA A 110 -15.75 -1.10 -1.55
CA ALA A 110 -14.59 -1.38 -2.39
C ALA A 110 -14.97 -1.46 -3.87
N ALA A 111 -16.21 -1.88 -4.18
CA ALA A 111 -16.75 -1.89 -5.54
C ALA A 111 -16.94 -0.47 -6.09
N ASP A 112 -17.51 0.45 -5.30
CA ASP A 112 -17.65 1.86 -5.72
C ASP A 112 -16.28 2.50 -5.95
N ALA A 113 -15.32 2.20 -5.07
CA ALA A 113 -13.96 2.69 -5.20
C ALA A 113 -13.28 2.15 -6.46
N LEU A 114 -13.50 0.87 -6.81
CA LEU A 114 -12.96 0.26 -8.02
C LEU A 114 -13.45 1.01 -9.27
N VAL A 115 -14.77 1.26 -9.37
CA VAL A 115 -15.36 2.00 -10.50
C VAL A 115 -14.76 3.39 -10.61
N LEU A 116 -14.68 4.13 -9.50
CA LEU A 116 -14.10 5.48 -9.49
C LEU A 116 -12.63 5.47 -9.91
N LEU A 117 -11.84 4.51 -9.40
CA LEU A 117 -10.43 4.39 -9.77
C LEU A 117 -10.27 4.09 -11.26
N GLN A 118 -11.08 3.18 -11.81
CA GLN A 118 -11.06 2.86 -13.25
C GLN A 118 -11.31 4.11 -14.08
N GLU A 119 -12.41 4.82 -13.84
CA GLU A 119 -12.77 6.05 -14.55
C GLU A 119 -11.62 7.08 -14.50
N ARG A 120 -11.10 7.35 -13.29
CA ARG A 120 -10.07 8.38 -13.09
C ARG A 120 -8.73 8.05 -13.73
N PHE A 121 -8.34 6.77 -13.76
CA PHE A 121 -7.07 6.38 -14.34
C PHE A 121 -7.14 6.18 -15.85
N GLU A 122 -8.30 5.84 -16.40
CA GLU A 122 -8.55 5.83 -17.85
C GLU A 122 -8.56 7.26 -18.40
N GLU A 123 -9.21 8.22 -17.71
CA GLU A 123 -9.21 9.65 -18.05
C GLU A 123 -7.83 10.30 -17.97
N ALA A 124 -6.90 9.74 -17.19
CA ALA A 124 -5.57 10.31 -16.98
C ALA A 124 -4.58 10.07 -18.13
N GLU A 125 -4.95 9.21 -19.09
CA GLU A 125 -4.15 8.86 -20.28
C GLU A 125 -2.64 8.66 -19.96
N GLU A 126 -1.74 9.24 -20.75
CA GLU A 126 -0.29 9.05 -20.67
C GLU A 126 0.37 9.59 -19.38
N ARG A 127 -0.35 10.39 -18.58
CA ARG A 127 0.22 11.04 -17.39
C ARG A 127 0.36 10.11 -16.19
N SER A 128 -0.34 8.98 -16.21
CA SER A 128 -0.42 8.07 -15.08
C SER A 128 0.78 7.13 -15.00
N ILE A 129 1.58 7.27 -13.92
CA ILE A 129 2.63 6.30 -13.58
C ILE A 129 2.02 4.95 -13.16
N GLY A 130 2.81 3.87 -13.14
CA GLY A 130 2.29 2.54 -12.77
C GLY A 130 1.98 2.41 -11.27
N GLY A 131 0.84 1.82 -10.93
CA GLY A 131 0.45 1.62 -9.54
C GLY A 131 -0.52 0.47 -9.32
N SER A 132 -0.29 -0.28 -8.24
CA SER A 132 -1.23 -1.29 -7.74
C SER A 132 -1.97 -0.73 -6.53
N HIS A 133 -3.23 -1.10 -6.39
CA HIS A 133 -4.11 -0.73 -5.30
C HIS A 133 -4.75 -1.98 -4.72
N ILE A 134 -4.87 -2.03 -3.41
CA ILE A 134 -5.72 -2.96 -2.68
C ILE A 134 -6.88 -2.16 -2.12
N LEU A 135 -8.09 -2.59 -2.48
CA LEU A 135 -9.35 -2.05 -2.02
C LEU A 135 -10.00 -3.11 -1.14
N ALA A 136 -10.45 -2.72 0.06
CA ALA A 136 -11.25 -3.60 0.89
C ALA A 136 -12.33 -2.80 1.61
N ASP A 137 -13.45 -3.42 1.94
CA ASP A 137 -14.50 -2.80 2.75
C ASP A 137 -14.92 -3.65 3.93
N LYS A 138 -15.66 -3.04 4.86
CA LYS A 138 -16.18 -3.69 6.07
C LYS A 138 -17.14 -4.85 5.80
N ASP A 139 -17.68 -4.96 4.58
CA ASP A 139 -18.63 -5.98 4.18
C ASP A 139 -17.92 -7.17 3.50
N GLY A 140 -16.59 -7.13 3.41
CA GLY A 140 -15.75 -8.21 2.93
C GLY A 140 -15.41 -8.13 1.44
N GLY A 141 -15.86 -7.07 0.75
CA GLY A 141 -15.43 -6.80 -0.62
C GLY A 141 -13.92 -6.59 -0.65
N LEU A 142 -13.23 -7.26 -1.58
CA LEU A 142 -11.77 -7.19 -1.69
C LEU A 142 -11.32 -7.26 -3.15
N TYR A 143 -10.67 -6.19 -3.61
CA TYR A 143 -10.22 -6.05 -4.99
C TYR A 143 -8.74 -5.66 -5.06
N ALA A 144 -8.02 -6.25 -5.99
CA ALA A 144 -6.73 -5.74 -6.44
C ALA A 144 -6.93 -5.01 -7.76
N PHE A 145 -6.43 -3.78 -7.86
CA PHE A 145 -6.55 -2.92 -9.04
C PHE A 145 -5.17 -2.43 -9.48
N GLU A 146 -4.94 -2.33 -10.79
CA GLU A 146 -3.72 -1.81 -11.38
C GLU A 146 -4.01 -0.80 -12.46
N HIS A 147 -3.14 0.20 -12.57
CA HIS A 147 -3.18 1.17 -13.64
C HIS A 147 -1.78 1.47 -14.17
N HIS A 148 -1.68 1.85 -15.44
CA HIS A 148 -0.50 2.46 -16.04
C HIS A 148 -0.86 3.09 -17.39
N ARG A 149 -0.55 4.39 -17.58
CA ARG A 149 -0.77 5.13 -18.84
C ARG A 149 -2.17 4.93 -19.46
N GLY A 150 -3.23 5.14 -18.67
CA GLY A 150 -4.62 4.98 -19.15
C GLY A 150 -5.13 3.54 -19.18
N HIS A 151 -4.26 2.54 -19.07
CA HIS A 151 -4.69 1.15 -18.99
C HIS A 151 -5.00 0.75 -17.55
N THR A 152 -6.04 -0.06 -17.37
CA THR A 152 -6.47 -0.59 -16.08
C THR A 152 -6.63 -2.11 -16.12
N ALA A 153 -6.46 -2.76 -14.97
CA ALA A 153 -6.77 -4.17 -14.76
C ALA A 153 -7.20 -4.38 -13.30
N TRP A 154 -8.05 -5.37 -13.04
CA TRP A 154 -8.45 -5.69 -11.67
C TRP A 154 -8.70 -7.19 -11.47
N GLN A 155 -8.70 -7.61 -10.21
CA GLN A 155 -9.00 -8.95 -9.75
C GLN A 155 -9.93 -8.83 -8.54
N ASP A 156 -11.07 -9.52 -8.57
CA ASP A 156 -11.89 -9.78 -7.38
C ASP A 156 -11.24 -10.92 -6.59
N ALA A 157 -10.88 -10.62 -5.35
CA ALA A 157 -10.28 -11.55 -4.41
C ALA A 157 -11.13 -11.73 -3.14
N SER A 158 -12.40 -11.32 -3.18
CA SER A 158 -13.36 -11.44 -2.08
C SER A 158 -13.55 -12.91 -1.67
N LEU A 159 -13.65 -13.84 -2.64
CA LEU A 159 -13.76 -15.28 -2.35
C LEU A 159 -12.47 -15.90 -1.81
N ALA A 160 -11.30 -15.39 -2.22
CA ALA A 160 -10.02 -15.84 -1.67
C ALA A 160 -9.84 -15.35 -0.22
N GLY A 161 -10.50 -14.25 0.14
CA GLY A 161 -10.40 -13.61 1.44
C GLY A 161 -9.08 -12.88 1.67
N TRP A 162 -8.22 -12.73 0.66
CA TRP A 162 -6.99 -11.97 0.79
C TRP A 162 -6.43 -11.54 -0.56
N ALA A 163 -5.65 -10.46 -0.57
CA ALA A 163 -4.77 -10.09 -1.67
C ALA A 163 -3.52 -9.39 -1.15
N ALA A 164 -2.38 -9.65 -1.78
CA ALA A 164 -1.13 -8.95 -1.51
C ALA A 164 -0.52 -8.44 -2.81
N ARG A 165 0.20 -7.32 -2.72
CA ARG A 165 1.03 -6.79 -3.80
C ARG A 165 2.34 -6.28 -3.23
N SER A 166 3.41 -6.45 -3.98
CA SER A 166 4.66 -5.73 -3.75
C SER A 166 4.73 -4.57 -4.73
N ASN A 167 5.61 -4.66 -5.73
CA ASN A 167 5.81 -3.67 -6.76
C ASN A 167 5.91 -4.29 -8.16
N GLN A 168 5.33 -5.48 -8.35
CA GLN A 168 5.05 -6.03 -9.67
C GLN A 168 3.57 -5.89 -10.01
N ALA A 169 3.32 -5.78 -11.30
CA ALA A 169 2.00 -5.86 -11.89
C ALA A 169 1.53 -7.33 -11.95
N PHE A 170 0.24 -7.57 -11.79
CA PHE A 170 -0.39 -8.88 -12.01
C PHE A 170 -1.06 -8.98 -13.38
N GLY A 171 -1.58 -7.88 -13.91
CA GLY A 171 -2.36 -7.87 -15.17
C GLY A 171 -1.72 -7.08 -16.29
N LEU A 172 -1.05 -5.98 -15.97
CA LEU A 172 -0.51 -5.04 -16.95
C LEU A 172 1.01 -5.18 -17.09
N PHE A 173 1.55 -5.09 -18.31
CA PHE A 173 3.00 -4.97 -18.55
C PHE A 173 3.89 -6.04 -17.89
N ALA A 174 3.35 -7.23 -17.58
CA ALA A 174 4.09 -8.32 -16.93
C ALA A 174 5.34 -8.74 -17.73
N ALA A 175 5.24 -8.78 -19.06
CA ALA A 175 6.37 -9.08 -19.94
C ALA A 175 7.49 -8.02 -19.87
N ALA A 176 7.15 -6.75 -19.65
CA ALA A 176 8.15 -5.70 -19.49
C ALA A 176 8.87 -5.82 -18.14
N GLN A 177 8.12 -6.12 -17.07
CA GLN A 177 8.71 -6.35 -15.75
C GLN A 177 9.58 -7.60 -15.68
N ALA A 178 9.24 -8.65 -16.43
CA ALA A 178 10.07 -9.85 -16.53
C ALA A 178 11.45 -9.61 -17.16
N ARG A 179 11.64 -8.48 -17.87
CA ARG A 179 12.93 -8.08 -18.45
C ARG A 179 13.78 -7.20 -17.52
N GLN A 180 13.26 -6.81 -16.37
CA GLN A 180 14.05 -6.05 -15.39
C GLN A 180 15.17 -6.92 -14.80
N ARG A 181 16.23 -6.27 -14.31
CA ARG A 181 17.37 -6.93 -13.64
C ARG A 181 16.91 -7.96 -12.59
N ASP A 182 17.55 -9.12 -12.58
CA ASP A 182 17.19 -10.27 -11.72
C ASP A 182 17.04 -9.92 -10.24
N GLU A 183 17.89 -9.03 -9.72
CA GLU A 183 17.83 -8.58 -8.33
C GLU A 183 16.51 -7.86 -7.99
N ILE A 184 15.96 -7.11 -8.95
CA ILE A 184 14.69 -6.38 -8.80
C ILE A 184 13.54 -7.38 -8.78
N VAL A 185 13.52 -8.27 -9.76
CA VAL A 185 12.49 -9.31 -9.88
C VAL A 185 12.49 -10.20 -8.64
N ARG A 186 13.68 -10.61 -8.18
CA ARG A 186 13.86 -11.44 -6.98
C ARG A 186 13.37 -10.74 -5.70
N ASP A 187 13.74 -9.49 -5.46
CA ASP A 187 13.28 -8.73 -4.27
C ASP A 187 11.74 -8.70 -4.20
N ARG A 188 11.10 -8.27 -5.30
CA ARG A 188 9.66 -8.06 -5.34
C ARG A 188 8.89 -9.38 -5.28
N THR A 189 9.43 -10.44 -5.87
CA THR A 189 8.86 -11.80 -5.83
C THR A 189 8.92 -12.39 -4.42
N ILE A 190 10.08 -12.30 -3.75
CA ILE A 190 10.23 -12.83 -2.39
C ILE A 190 9.26 -12.11 -1.44
N ARG A 191 9.18 -10.78 -1.51
CA ARG A 191 8.25 -10.02 -0.67
C ARG A 191 6.79 -10.36 -0.90
N LEU A 192 6.38 -10.48 -2.17
CA LEU A 192 5.02 -10.88 -2.49
C LEU A 192 4.75 -12.26 -1.88
N ARG A 193 5.59 -13.26 -2.18
CA ARG A 193 5.39 -14.63 -1.70
C ARG A 193 5.32 -14.71 -0.19
N THR A 194 6.17 -13.99 0.53
CA THR A 194 6.14 -13.93 2.00
C THR A 194 4.80 -13.36 2.51
N ALA A 195 4.29 -12.29 1.89
CA ALA A 195 3.01 -11.72 2.24
C ALA A 195 1.84 -12.69 1.92
N GLU A 196 1.82 -13.29 0.73
CA GLU A 196 0.78 -14.24 0.32
C GLU A 196 0.71 -15.45 1.24
N LEU A 197 1.86 -16.06 1.56
CA LEU A 197 1.91 -17.21 2.48
C LEU A 197 1.38 -16.86 3.87
N ARG A 198 1.69 -15.66 4.36
CA ARG A 198 1.19 -15.21 5.67
C ARG A 198 -0.32 -14.95 5.63
N LEU A 199 -0.82 -14.31 4.58
CA LEU A 199 -2.23 -14.03 4.44
C LEU A 199 -3.08 -15.29 4.26
N ASP A 200 -2.63 -16.25 3.43
CA ASP A 200 -3.30 -17.54 3.27
C ASP A 200 -3.35 -18.31 4.60
N ALA A 201 -2.26 -18.32 5.36
CA ALA A 201 -2.22 -18.95 6.68
C ALA A 201 -3.21 -18.30 7.67
N LEU A 202 -3.30 -16.96 7.68
CA LEU A 202 -4.26 -16.24 8.51
C LEU A 202 -5.70 -16.49 8.08
N ALA A 203 -6.00 -16.46 6.77
CA ALA A 203 -7.34 -16.73 6.23
C ALA A 203 -7.83 -18.14 6.56
N ARG A 204 -6.92 -19.12 6.63
CA ARG A 204 -7.23 -20.51 7.03
C ARG A 204 -7.43 -20.67 8.54
N ARG A 205 -6.58 -20.04 9.35
CA ARG A 205 -6.64 -20.12 10.82
C ARG A 205 -7.78 -19.30 11.42
N ARG A 206 -8.15 -18.19 10.77
CA ARG A 206 -9.23 -17.27 11.18
C ARG A 206 -9.09 -16.78 12.63
N PRO A 207 -7.91 -16.28 13.03
CA PRO A 207 -7.67 -15.94 14.43
C PRO A 207 -8.50 -14.74 14.90
N PRO A 208 -8.66 -14.51 16.21
CA PRO A 208 -9.21 -13.28 16.73
C PRO A 208 -8.41 -12.05 16.28
N GLY A 209 -9.03 -10.87 16.32
CA GLY A 209 -8.44 -9.65 15.75
C GLY A 209 -7.09 -9.26 16.35
N GLU A 210 -6.89 -9.38 17.66
CA GLU A 210 -5.61 -9.03 18.30
C GLU A 210 -4.46 -9.92 17.82
N GLU A 211 -4.73 -11.20 17.62
CA GLU A 211 -3.75 -12.15 17.09
C GLU A 211 -3.45 -11.89 15.62
N ALA A 212 -4.48 -11.59 14.81
CA ALA A 212 -4.28 -11.17 13.41
C ALA A 212 -3.39 -9.93 13.30
N ILE A 213 -3.62 -8.92 14.15
CA ILE A 213 -2.76 -7.73 14.23
C ILE A 213 -1.33 -8.11 14.62
N ALA A 214 -1.12 -8.97 15.62
CA ALA A 214 0.22 -9.40 16.02
C ALA A 214 0.97 -10.12 14.88
N GLU A 215 0.28 -10.98 14.13
CA GLU A 215 0.83 -11.70 12.98
C GLU A 215 1.16 -10.77 11.81
N LEU A 216 0.33 -9.75 11.56
CA LEU A 216 0.61 -8.71 10.57
C LEU A 216 1.79 -7.81 10.99
N ARG A 217 1.93 -7.50 12.29
CA ARG A 217 3.12 -6.79 12.80
C ARG A 217 4.39 -7.60 12.57
N SER A 218 4.34 -8.91 12.85
CA SER A 218 5.46 -9.83 12.59
C SER A 218 5.83 -9.88 11.11
N LEU A 219 4.83 -9.95 10.22
CA LEU A 219 5.05 -9.89 8.77
C LEU A 219 5.77 -8.61 8.34
N LEU A 220 5.27 -7.46 8.79
CA LEU A 220 5.82 -6.15 8.42
C LEU A 220 7.23 -5.94 8.99
N ALA A 221 7.55 -6.55 10.12
CA ALA A 221 8.89 -6.54 10.72
C ALA A 221 9.86 -7.59 10.15
N SER A 222 9.41 -8.43 9.21
CA SER A 222 10.21 -9.55 8.71
C SER A 222 11.40 -9.13 7.84
N HIS A 223 12.49 -9.90 7.98
CA HIS A 223 13.70 -9.81 7.16
C HIS A 223 13.94 -11.12 6.41
N ALA A 224 14.63 -11.03 5.28
CA ALA A 224 15.09 -12.22 4.57
C ALA A 224 16.08 -13.02 5.44
N PRO A 225 16.03 -14.37 5.41
CA PRO A 225 16.76 -15.23 6.34
C PRO A 225 18.29 -15.25 6.17
N ASP A 226 18.82 -14.79 5.03
CA ASP A 226 20.23 -14.93 4.69
C ASP A 226 20.86 -13.54 4.55
N GLY A 227 21.98 -13.29 5.26
CA GLY A 227 22.69 -12.00 5.36
C GLY A 227 23.28 -11.41 4.06
N GLY A 228 22.66 -11.62 2.90
CA GLY A 228 23.03 -11.13 1.58
C GLY A 228 22.36 -9.81 1.16
N GLY A 229 22.12 -8.91 2.11
CA GLY A 229 21.55 -7.59 1.86
C GLY A 229 20.02 -7.53 1.96
N ALA A 230 19.47 -6.32 1.91
CA ALA A 230 18.05 -6.04 2.14
C ALA A 230 17.05 -6.65 1.13
N VAL A 231 17.51 -7.52 0.21
CA VAL A 231 16.70 -8.15 -0.85
C VAL A 231 15.68 -9.09 -0.25
N GLY A 232 14.41 -8.88 -0.58
CA GLY A 232 13.30 -9.74 -0.15
C GLY A 232 12.78 -9.45 1.26
N SER A 233 13.48 -8.65 2.07
CA SER A 233 13.00 -8.21 3.38
C SER A 233 11.76 -7.33 3.22
N ILE A 234 10.70 -7.59 3.98
CA ILE A 234 9.56 -6.67 4.00
C ILE A 234 9.99 -5.39 4.70
N CYS A 235 10.58 -5.50 5.90
CA CYS A 235 11.21 -4.38 6.60
C CYS A 235 12.56 -4.03 5.95
N ALA A 236 12.59 -2.95 5.18
CA ALA A 236 13.78 -2.49 4.48
C ALA A 236 14.74 -1.72 5.41
N HIS A 237 16.01 -2.08 5.32
CA HIS A 237 17.14 -1.40 5.97
C HIS A 237 18.20 -1.13 4.91
N GLY A 238 18.24 0.08 4.38
CA GLY A 238 19.24 0.48 3.40
C GLY A 238 19.16 -0.24 2.05
N ALA A 239 17.97 -0.56 1.57
CA ALA A 239 17.79 -1.29 0.30
C ALA A 239 18.18 -0.41 -0.90
N VAL A 240 19.25 -0.78 -1.61
CA VAL A 240 19.79 -0.03 -2.75
C VAL A 240 19.17 -0.49 -4.09
N HIS A 241 18.71 -1.74 -4.16
CA HIS A 241 18.14 -2.34 -5.37
C HIS A 241 16.74 -2.92 -5.12
N GLY A 242 15.95 -3.08 -6.18
CA GLY A 242 14.59 -3.66 -6.13
C GLY A 242 13.48 -2.73 -5.64
N ARG A 243 13.85 -1.65 -4.92
CA ARG A 243 12.90 -0.64 -4.43
C ARG A 243 12.66 0.43 -5.50
N SER A 244 13.48 1.45 -5.70
CA SER A 244 13.23 2.40 -6.80
C SER A 244 14.51 2.82 -7.52
N ASN A 245 14.37 3.73 -8.49
CA ASN A 245 15.47 4.30 -9.28
C ASN A 245 16.19 5.43 -8.52
N ALA A 246 15.75 5.77 -7.30
CA ALA A 246 16.45 6.77 -6.52
C ALA A 246 17.87 6.27 -6.19
N PRO A 247 18.91 7.11 -6.35
CA PRO A 247 20.30 6.73 -6.07
C PRO A 247 20.60 6.59 -4.56
N LEU A 248 19.54 6.58 -3.74
CA LEU A 248 19.61 6.57 -2.30
C LEU A 248 19.05 5.26 -1.75
N PRO A 249 19.62 4.74 -0.65
CA PRO A 249 19.09 3.58 0.04
C PRO A 249 17.65 3.83 0.49
N HIS A 250 16.82 2.79 0.40
CA HIS A 250 15.45 2.81 0.88
C HIS A 250 15.36 2.15 2.25
N ASP A 251 14.75 2.86 3.18
CA ASP A 251 14.36 2.32 4.47
C ASP A 251 12.83 2.23 4.54
N THR A 252 12.33 1.29 5.33
CA THR A 252 10.93 1.35 5.75
C THR A 252 10.75 2.56 6.64
N VAL A 253 10.13 3.62 6.11
CA VAL A 253 9.88 4.87 6.83
C VAL A 253 8.68 4.75 7.76
N SER A 254 7.74 3.86 7.44
CA SER A 254 6.59 3.55 8.29
C SER A 254 5.92 2.24 7.87
N SER A 255 5.35 1.56 8.85
CA SER A 255 4.43 0.44 8.65
C SER A 255 3.05 0.80 9.18
N MET A 256 2.02 0.31 8.51
CA MET A 256 0.63 0.54 8.89
C MET A 256 -0.18 -0.74 8.77
N ILE A 257 -1.09 -0.93 9.72
CA ILE A 257 -2.15 -1.94 9.70
C ILE A 257 -3.46 -1.23 10.01
N TRP A 258 -4.47 -1.43 9.17
CA TRP A 258 -5.82 -0.95 9.43
C TRP A 258 -6.68 -2.13 9.87
N ASP A 259 -7.34 -1.99 11.03
CA ASP A 259 -8.47 -2.81 11.40
C ASP A 259 -9.72 -2.10 10.90
N VAL A 260 -10.24 -2.56 9.76
CA VAL A 260 -11.40 -1.96 9.09
C VAL A 260 -12.66 -2.17 9.92
N THR A 261 -12.74 -3.29 10.64
CA THR A 261 -13.90 -3.66 11.45
C THR A 261 -14.03 -2.77 12.68
N GLU A 262 -12.89 -2.39 13.27
CA GLU A 262 -12.82 -1.56 14.48
C GLU A 262 -12.58 -0.07 14.18
N GLY A 263 -12.35 0.31 12.91
CA GLY A 263 -12.05 1.68 12.52
C GLY A 263 -10.73 2.20 13.10
N LYS A 264 -9.70 1.35 13.15
CA LYS A 264 -8.40 1.66 13.78
C LYS A 264 -7.26 1.59 12.78
N MET A 265 -6.24 2.42 13.00
CA MET A 265 -4.96 2.36 12.32
C MET A 265 -3.86 2.14 13.35
N HIS A 266 -3.14 1.03 13.24
CA HIS A 266 -1.89 0.79 13.95
C HIS A 266 -0.73 1.18 13.05
N TYR A 267 0.25 1.92 13.55
CA TYR A 267 1.35 2.39 12.72
C TYR A 267 2.65 2.57 13.50
N THR A 268 3.76 2.65 12.78
CA THR A 268 5.08 2.95 13.34
C THR A 268 5.63 4.25 12.77
N LEU A 269 6.42 4.97 13.58
CA LEU A 269 7.31 6.01 13.08
C LEU A 269 8.69 5.38 12.88
N GLY A 270 9.07 5.08 11.64
CA GLY A 270 10.26 4.29 11.30
C GLY A 270 10.00 2.79 11.19
N GLN A 271 11.09 2.02 11.23
CA GLN A 271 11.14 0.59 10.93
C GLN A 271 10.40 -0.25 11.99
N PRO A 272 9.45 -1.12 11.61
CA PRO A 272 8.59 -1.86 12.55
C PRO A 272 9.32 -2.88 13.43
N CYS A 273 10.55 -3.26 13.07
CA CYS A 273 11.38 -4.15 13.88
C CYS A 273 12.09 -3.45 15.05
N ARG A 274 12.08 -2.10 15.08
CA ARG A 274 12.77 -1.28 16.09
C ARG A 274 11.90 -0.19 16.69
N SER A 275 10.85 0.21 15.98
CA SER A 275 9.94 1.27 16.40
C SER A 275 8.74 0.72 17.17
N GLU A 276 8.23 1.53 18.08
CA GLU A 276 6.98 1.25 18.78
C GLU A 276 5.76 1.38 17.86
N TRP A 277 4.75 0.54 18.11
CA TRP A 277 3.47 0.61 17.42
C TRP A 277 2.52 1.57 18.14
N ARG A 278 2.07 2.60 17.43
CA ARG A 278 1.04 3.55 17.85
C ARG A 278 -0.32 3.13 17.30
N THR A 279 -1.39 3.69 17.85
CA THR A 279 -2.77 3.45 17.39
C THR A 279 -3.51 4.78 17.25
N ALA A 280 -4.24 4.94 16.15
CA ALA A 280 -5.14 6.05 15.88
C ALA A 280 -6.55 5.54 15.57
N THR A 281 -7.56 6.33 15.94
CA THR A 281 -8.98 6.07 15.68
C THR A 281 -9.65 7.32 15.12
N LEU A 282 -10.73 7.16 14.36
CA LEU A 282 -11.51 8.28 13.82
C LEU A 282 -12.21 9.13 14.91
N SER A 283 -12.39 8.56 16.10
CA SER A 283 -13.01 9.19 17.27
C SER A 283 -12.00 9.91 18.19
N GLY A 284 -10.69 9.69 17.99
CA GLY A 284 -9.65 10.37 18.76
C GLY A 284 -9.59 11.87 18.45
N LYS A 285 -9.17 12.70 19.42
CA LYS A 285 -8.75 14.09 19.14
C LYS A 285 -7.71 14.02 18.02
N GLY A 286 -7.93 14.75 16.92
CA GLY A 286 -7.17 14.65 15.67
C GLY A 286 -5.68 14.41 15.91
N ILE A 287 -5.25 13.17 15.69
CA ILE A 287 -3.84 12.80 15.77
C ILE A 287 -3.24 13.23 14.44
N TYR A 288 -2.26 14.13 14.50
CA TYR A 288 -1.42 14.49 13.36
C TYR A 288 0.02 14.28 13.78
N ASP A 289 0.55 13.11 13.44
CA ASP A 289 1.97 12.80 13.62
C ASP A 289 2.65 13.06 12.27
N ALA A 290 3.49 14.09 12.19
CA ALA A 290 4.29 14.42 11.02
C ALA A 290 5.77 14.23 11.34
N VAL A 291 6.49 13.55 10.45
CA VAL A 291 7.95 13.37 10.54
C VAL A 291 8.60 14.12 9.39
N PHE A 292 9.53 15.00 9.74
CA PHE A 292 10.37 15.72 8.79
C PHE A 292 11.76 15.09 8.85
N LEU A 293 12.21 14.53 7.72
CA LEU A 293 13.53 13.89 7.55
C LEU A 293 14.42 14.76 6.68
#